data_AF-A0A2R2W5Z2-F1
#
_entry.id   AF-A0A2R2W5Z2-F1
#
_cell.length_a   1.000
_cell.length_b   1.000
_cell.length_c   1.000
_cell.angle_alpha   90.00
_cell.angle_beta   90.00
_cell.angle_gamma   90.00
#
_symmetry.space_group_name_H-M   'P 1'
#
loop_
_entity.id
_entity.type
_entity.pdbx_description
1 polymer ?
#
loop_
_entity_poly.entity_id
_entity_poly.type
_entity_poly.pdbx_seq_one_letter_code
_entity_poly.pdbx_strand_id
1 'polypeptide(L)'
;MSTTVASTFAALGDPVRRTIVDRLAESDATVGELVALFDISFQAVSQHVAVLERATLVSRHRVGRTRRVRLEPQPLDEALTWMESRRQRLEERYRRLDAVLADMADDAGPDTTARPDTTPLPDTMGRPGRASTATSTKETKK
;
A
#
# COMPACT_ATOMS: atom_id res chain seq x y z
N MET A 1 23.55 8.39 9.93
CA MET A 1 23.23 7.91 8.56
C MET A 1 21.77 7.46 8.34
N SER A 2 20.91 7.34 9.37
CA SER A 2 19.49 6.95 9.17
C SER A 2 18.50 8.11 9.02
N THR A 3 18.92 9.35 9.29
CA THR A 3 18.02 10.52 9.29
C THR A 3 17.55 10.89 7.88
N THR A 4 18.36 10.62 6.84
CA THR A 4 18.07 10.96 5.44
C THR A 4 16.84 10.22 4.91
N VAL A 5 16.75 8.91 5.14
CA VAL A 5 15.65 8.07 4.64
C VAL A 5 14.29 8.50 5.22
N ALA A 6 14.25 8.84 6.52
CA ALA A 6 13.03 9.32 7.16
C ALA A 6 12.56 10.66 6.55
N SER A 7 13.48 11.61 6.33
CA SER A 7 13.16 12.87 5.67
C SER A 7 12.73 12.69 4.21
N THR A 8 13.33 11.75 3.48
CA THR A 8 12.94 11.42 2.11
C THR A 8 11.50 10.93 2.06
N PHE A 9 11.12 9.95 2.88
CA PHE A 9 9.74 9.45 2.91
C PHE A 9 8.73 10.51 3.37
N ALA A 10 9.08 11.31 4.39
CA ALA A 10 8.23 12.42 4.82
C ALA A 10 8.03 13.46 3.70
N ALA A 11 9.08 13.73 2.93
CA ALA A 11 9.00 14.62 1.78
C ALA A 11 8.21 14.01 0.60
N LEU A 12 8.32 12.72 0.34
CA LEU A 12 7.57 12.07 -0.76
C LEU A 12 6.12 11.68 -0.38
N GLY A 13 5.72 11.80 0.88
CA GLY A 13 4.36 11.49 1.33
C GLY A 13 3.26 12.42 0.80
N ASP A 14 3.61 13.51 0.13
CA ASP A 14 2.68 14.51 -0.40
C ASP A 14 2.57 14.42 -1.93
N PRO A 15 1.34 14.50 -2.50
CA PRO A 15 1.15 14.36 -3.94
C PRO A 15 1.78 15.50 -4.74
N VAL A 16 1.70 16.74 -4.29
CA VAL A 16 2.28 17.90 -4.99
C VAL A 16 3.80 17.77 -5.03
N ARG A 17 4.41 17.36 -3.91
CA ARG A 17 5.87 17.12 -3.86
C ARG A 17 6.31 15.99 -4.79
N ARG A 18 5.52 14.93 -4.93
CA ARG A 18 5.79 13.85 -5.90
C ARG A 18 5.72 14.35 -7.34
N THR A 19 4.68 15.11 -7.70
CA THR A 19 4.57 15.69 -9.05
C THR A 19 5.74 16.62 -9.38
N ILE A 20 6.25 17.39 -8.40
CA ILE A 20 7.45 18.20 -8.59
C ILE A 20 8.67 17.31 -8.87
N VAL A 21 8.87 16.24 -8.10
CA VAL A 21 9.96 15.28 -8.29
C VAL A 21 9.86 14.60 -9.66
N ASP A 22 8.67 14.15 -10.06
CA ASP A 22 8.43 13.53 -11.37
C ASP A 22 8.77 14.50 -12.51
N ARG A 23 8.36 15.77 -12.40
CA ARG A 23 8.73 16.79 -13.39
C ARG A 23 10.25 17.01 -13.45
N LEU A 24 10.91 17.08 -12.30
CA LEU A 24 12.35 17.34 -12.23
C LEU A 24 13.18 16.13 -12.66
N ALA A 25 12.61 14.93 -12.65
CA ALA A 25 13.26 13.72 -13.18
C ALA A 25 13.43 13.78 -14.71
N GLU A 26 12.56 14.50 -15.42
CA GLU A 26 12.67 14.70 -16.87
C GLU A 26 13.67 15.81 -17.23
N SER A 27 13.66 16.94 -16.50
CA SER A 27 14.58 18.05 -16.73
C SER A 27 14.55 19.09 -15.60
N ASP A 28 15.68 19.77 -15.41
CA ASP A 28 15.80 20.92 -14.50
C ASP A 28 14.79 22.02 -14.82
N ALA A 29 14.07 22.48 -13.81
CA ALA A 29 13.02 23.50 -13.94
C ALA A 29 13.22 24.65 -12.95
N THR A 30 12.68 25.81 -13.28
CA THR A 30 12.58 26.96 -12.39
C THR A 30 11.36 26.84 -11.49
N VAL A 31 11.36 27.54 -10.35
CA VAL A 31 10.19 27.56 -9.46
C VAL A 31 8.93 28.09 -10.19
N GLY A 32 9.10 29.04 -11.12
CA GLY A 32 7.99 29.54 -11.94
C GLY A 32 7.40 28.47 -12.88
N GLU A 33 8.24 27.67 -13.53
CA GLU A 33 7.79 26.54 -14.36
C GLU A 33 7.10 25.46 -13.53
N LEU A 34 7.57 25.22 -12.30
CA LEU A 34 6.91 24.28 -11.38
C LEU A 34 5.54 24.79 -10.92
N VAL A 35 5.39 26.10 -10.72
CA VAL A 35 4.10 26.71 -10.34
C VAL A 35 3.06 26.57 -11.44
N ALA A 36 3.46 26.63 -12.71
CA ALA A 36 2.55 26.45 -13.84
C ALA A 36 1.88 25.06 -13.91
N LEU A 37 2.36 24.08 -13.14
CA LEU A 37 1.78 22.73 -13.07
C LEU A 37 0.58 22.62 -12.13
N PHE A 38 0.34 23.63 -11.29
CA PHE A 38 -0.63 23.57 -10.20
C PHE A 38 -1.52 24.81 -10.18
N ASP A 39 -2.79 24.63 -9.82
CA ASP A 39 -3.72 25.74 -9.56
C ASP A 39 -3.63 26.21 -8.10
N ILE A 40 -2.40 26.46 -7.63
CA ILE A 40 -2.12 26.91 -6.26
C ILE A 40 -1.16 28.10 -6.27
N SER A 41 -1.10 28.81 -5.14
CA SER A 41 -0.23 29.98 -5.04
C SER A 41 1.26 29.63 -5.19
N PHE A 42 2.02 30.59 -5.73
CA PHE A 42 3.49 30.52 -5.81
C PHE A 42 4.14 30.22 -4.45
N GLN A 43 3.57 30.77 -3.37
CA GLN A 43 4.05 30.55 -2.00
C GLN A 43 3.90 29.10 -1.56
N ALA A 44 2.79 28.43 -1.93
CA ALA A 44 2.57 27.03 -1.60
C ALA A 44 3.61 26.13 -2.30
N VAL A 45 3.84 26.32 -3.59
CA VAL A 45 4.88 25.58 -4.33
C VAL A 45 6.28 25.86 -3.78
N SER A 46 6.58 27.12 -3.43
CA SER A 46 7.87 27.48 -2.82
C SER A 46 8.10 26.78 -1.48
N GLN A 47 7.06 26.61 -0.66
CA GLN A 47 7.14 25.82 0.57
C GLN A 47 7.41 24.34 0.29
N HIS A 48 6.74 23.77 -0.71
CA HIS A 48 6.98 22.39 -1.14
C HIS A 48 8.42 22.16 -1.61
N VAL A 49 8.97 23.08 -2.42
CA VAL A 49 10.37 23.04 -2.85
C VAL A 49 11.33 23.15 -1.65
N ALA A 50 11.04 24.01 -0.68
CA ALA A 50 11.86 24.15 0.53
C ALA A 50 11.85 22.88 1.41
N VAL A 51 10.74 22.12 1.45
CA VAL A 51 10.69 20.81 2.11
C VAL A 51 11.59 19.81 1.39
N LEU A 52 11.50 19.76 0.05
CA LEU A 52 12.32 18.86 -0.77
C LEU A 52 13.82 19.17 -0.61
N GLU A 53 14.19 20.45 -0.55
CA GLU A 53 15.58 20.88 -0.36
C GLU A 53 16.11 20.50 1.03
N ARG A 54 15.28 20.62 2.08
CA ARG A 54 15.63 20.15 3.43
C ARG A 54 15.79 18.63 3.52
N ALA A 55 15.07 17.89 2.69
CA ALA A 55 15.22 16.44 2.55
C ALA A 55 16.36 16.05 1.59
N THR A 56 17.17 17.02 1.13
CA THR A 56 18.26 16.84 0.16
C THR A 56 17.84 16.28 -1.20
N LEU A 57 16.54 16.16 -1.47
CA LEU A 57 15.99 15.61 -2.72
C LEU A 57 16.17 16.55 -3.90
N VAL A 58 16.24 17.85 -3.63
CA VAL A 58 16.46 18.86 -4.68
C VAL A 58 17.54 19.84 -4.26
N SER A 59 18.26 20.34 -5.26
CA SER A 59 19.27 21.37 -5.12
C SER A 59 18.91 22.58 -5.99
N ARG A 60 19.36 23.77 -5.58
CA ARG A 60 19.17 25.00 -6.35
C ARG A 60 20.49 25.48 -6.91
N HIS A 61 20.57 25.57 -8.23
CA HIS A 61 21.76 26.03 -8.94
C HIS A 61 21.46 27.28 -9.77
N ARG A 62 22.43 28.19 -9.82
CA ARG A 62 22.33 29.41 -10.62
C ARG A 62 22.85 29.12 -12.03
N VAL A 63 21.98 29.26 -13.03
CA VAL A 63 22.33 29.16 -14.45
C VAL A 63 22.12 30.54 -15.07
N GLY A 64 23.23 31.29 -15.21
CA GLY A 64 23.21 32.68 -15.67
C GLY A 64 22.48 33.62 -14.70
N ARG A 65 21.34 34.17 -15.14
CA ARG A 65 20.49 35.08 -14.34
C ARG A 65 19.37 34.36 -13.58
N THR A 66 19.16 33.06 -13.84
CA THR A 66 18.01 32.31 -13.31
C THR A 66 18.45 31.23 -12.31
N ARG A 67 17.63 31.00 -11.28
CA ARG A 67 17.81 29.88 -10.34
C ARG A 67 16.98 28.69 -10.81
N ARG A 68 17.64 27.59 -11.16
CA ARG A 68 17.02 26.32 -11.52
C ARG A 68 17.06 25.37 -10.33
N VAL A 69 16.02 24.56 -10.22
CA VAL A 69 15.90 23.45 -9.29
C VAL A 69 16.27 22.17 -10.03
N ARG A 70 17.10 21.36 -9.40
CA ARG A 70 17.57 20.07 -9.92
C ARG A 70 17.23 18.96 -8.94
N LEU A 71 16.90 17.78 -9.46
CA LEU A 71 16.70 16.58 -8.66
C LEU A 71 18.06 15.96 -8.30
N GLU A 72 18.24 15.62 -7.02
CA GLU A 72 19.40 14.88 -6.55
C GLU A 72 19.05 13.38 -6.42
N PRO A 73 19.81 12.48 -7.06
CA PRO A 73 19.48 11.05 -7.04
C PRO A 73 19.83 10.37 -5.72
N GLN A 74 20.85 10.87 -5.00
CA GLN A 74 21.41 10.19 -3.83
C GLN A 74 20.37 9.84 -2.74
N PRO A 75 19.45 10.73 -2.33
CA PRO A 75 18.47 10.39 -1.29
C PRO A 75 17.45 9.34 -1.74
N LEU A 76 17.20 9.24 -3.05
CA LEU A 76 16.34 8.19 -3.62
C LEU A 76 17.05 6.84 -3.59
N ASP A 77 18.33 6.80 -3.96
CA ASP A 77 19.16 5.58 -3.90
C ASP A 77 19.28 5.04 -2.47
N GLU A 78 19.46 5.93 -1.49
CA GLU A 78 19.47 5.56 -0.07
C GLU A 78 18.11 4.98 0.38
N ALA A 79 17.00 5.58 -0.06
CA ALA A 79 15.66 5.09 0.24
C ALA A 79 15.37 3.73 -0.42
N LEU A 80 15.77 3.55 -1.68
CA LEU A 80 15.64 2.28 -2.41
C LEU A 80 16.46 1.17 -1.75
N THR A 81 17.72 1.46 -1.40
CA THR A 81 18.60 0.51 -0.68
C THR A 81 17.98 0.09 0.65
N TRP A 82 17.41 1.04 1.38
CA TRP A 82 16.74 0.77 2.65
C TRP A 82 15.52 -0.14 2.45
N MET A 83 14.67 0.14 1.45
CA MET A 83 13.47 -0.64 1.14
C MET A 83 13.83 -2.07 0.72
N GLU A 84 14.81 -2.21 -0.15
CA GLU A 84 15.29 -3.49 -0.65
C GLU A 84 15.82 -4.38 0.49
N SER A 85 16.60 -3.79 1.41
CA SER A 85 17.04 -4.49 2.62
C SER A 85 15.87 -4.97 3.50
N ARG A 86 14.77 -4.20 3.58
CA ARG A 86 13.58 -4.63 4.34
C ARG A 86 12.83 -5.76 3.64
N ARG A 87 12.68 -5.68 2.31
CA ARG A 87 12.06 -6.71 1.48
C ARG A 87 12.77 -8.05 1.64
N GLN A 88 14.10 -8.07 1.47
CA GLN A 88 14.91 -9.27 1.60
C GLN A 88 14.79 -9.92 2.98
N ARG A 89 14.83 -9.12 4.06
CA ARG A 89 14.66 -9.67 5.42
C ARG A 89 13.27 -10.25 5.66
N LEU A 90 12.24 -9.66 5.07
CA LEU A 90 10.88 -10.18 5.19
C LEU A 90 10.73 -11.51 4.44
N GLU A 91 11.30 -11.61 3.23
CA GLU A 91 11.30 -12.83 2.42
C GLU A 91 12.06 -13.97 3.11
N GLU A 92 13.23 -13.70 3.68
CA GLU A 92 13.98 -14.71 4.44
C GLU A 92 13.19 -15.21 5.64
N ARG A 93 12.46 -14.31 6.32
CA ARG A 93 11.59 -14.69 7.44
C ARG A 93 10.47 -15.63 7.00
N TYR A 94 9.86 -15.39 5.84
CA TYR A 94 8.82 -16.28 5.30
C TYR A 94 9.38 -17.62 4.85
N ARG A 95 10.53 -17.62 4.15
CA ARG A 95 11.21 -18.85 3.73
C ARG A 95 11.53 -19.77 4.92
N ARG A 96 11.96 -19.19 6.04
CA ARG A 96 12.21 -19.95 7.27
C ARG A 96 10.93 -20.54 7.86
N LEU A 97 9.81 -19.80 7.81
CA LEU A 97 8.52 -20.32 8.26
C LEU A 97 8.05 -21.48 7.37
N ASP A 98 8.17 -21.33 6.06
CA ASP A 98 7.78 -22.36 5.09
C ASP A 98 8.57 -23.66 5.32
N ALA A 99 9.87 -23.56 5.60
CA ALA A 99 10.71 -24.73 5.91
C ALA A 99 10.26 -25.48 7.16
N VAL A 100 9.88 -24.76 8.22
CA VAL A 100 9.36 -25.38 9.47
C VAL A 100 8.02 -26.04 9.22
N LEU A 101 7.13 -25.41 8.44
CA LEU A 101 5.83 -25.98 8.10
C LEU A 101 5.95 -27.25 7.25
N ALA A 102 6.93 -27.30 6.33
CA ALA A 102 7.21 -28.49 5.53
C ALA A 102 7.70 -29.66 6.40
N ASP A 103 8.67 -29.39 7.30
CA ASP A 103 9.20 -30.37 8.25
C ASP A 103 8.09 -30.97 9.13
N MET A 104 7.20 -30.12 9.66
CA MET A 104 6.04 -30.57 10.45
C MET A 104 5.02 -31.37 9.64
N ALA A 105 4.86 -31.08 8.34
CA ALA A 105 3.96 -31.83 7.47
C ALA A 105 4.54 -33.20 7.09
N ASP A 106 5.87 -33.30 6.95
CA ASP A 106 6.58 -34.55 6.68
C ASP A 106 6.61 -35.45 7.94
N ASP A 107 6.75 -34.87 9.14
CA ASP A 107 6.66 -35.58 10.42
C ASP A 107 5.23 -36.03 10.76
N ALA A 108 4.23 -35.29 10.30
CA ALA A 108 2.84 -35.71 10.34
C ALA A 108 2.57 -36.73 9.22
N GLY A 109 3.04 -37.98 9.40
CA GLY A 109 2.63 -39.10 8.57
C GLY A 109 1.10 -39.18 8.36
N PRO A 110 0.59 -39.94 7.38
CA PRO A 110 -0.74 -39.78 6.76
C PRO A 110 -2.01 -39.92 7.64
N ASP A 111 -1.90 -39.89 8.97
CA ASP A 111 -2.96 -40.26 9.91
C ASP A 111 -3.43 -39.13 10.84
N THR A 112 -3.29 -37.85 10.48
CA THR A 112 -3.81 -36.73 11.30
C THR A 112 -4.65 -35.72 10.51
N THR A 113 -5.50 -36.19 9.60
CA THR A 113 -6.68 -35.42 9.16
C THR A 113 -7.95 -36.29 9.01
N ALA A 114 -8.20 -37.17 9.99
CA ALA A 114 -9.57 -37.63 10.23
C ALA A 114 -10.35 -36.48 10.90
N ARG A 115 -11.00 -35.65 10.08
CA ARG A 115 -12.03 -34.69 10.50
C ARG A 115 -13.14 -35.48 11.23
N PRO A 116 -13.50 -35.20 12.50
CA PRO A 116 -14.68 -35.79 13.09
C PRO A 116 -15.92 -35.07 12.55
N ASP A 117 -16.84 -35.86 12.00
CA ASP A 117 -18.29 -35.65 11.94
C ASP A 117 -18.80 -34.23 11.68
N THR A 118 -19.05 -33.92 10.40
CA THR A 118 -20.30 -33.21 10.10
C THR A 118 -21.46 -34.15 10.44
N THR A 119 -22.05 -33.94 11.61
CA THR A 119 -23.31 -34.55 12.05
C THR A 119 -24.33 -34.50 10.92
N PRO A 120 -24.89 -35.65 10.47
CA PRO A 120 -26.02 -35.63 9.56
C PRO A 120 -27.21 -35.02 10.29
N LEU A 121 -27.81 -34.01 9.70
CA LEU A 121 -29.11 -33.47 10.13
C LEU A 121 -30.11 -34.65 10.21
N PRO A 122 -30.83 -34.87 11.31
CA PRO A 122 -31.75 -35.99 11.41
C PRO A 122 -32.95 -35.78 10.48
N ASP A 123 -33.14 -36.72 9.55
CA ASP A 123 -34.37 -36.92 8.79
C ASP A 123 -35.55 -37.00 9.76
N THR A 124 -36.34 -35.92 9.79
CA THR A 124 -37.56 -35.88 10.58
C THR A 124 -38.68 -36.50 9.75
N MET A 125 -38.80 -37.82 9.79
CA MET A 125 -39.98 -38.52 9.30
C MET A 125 -40.71 -39.21 10.45
N GLY A 126 -41.82 -38.59 10.84
CA GLY A 126 -43.03 -39.33 11.18
C GLY A 126 -43.53 -39.22 12.61
N ARG A 127 -44.53 -38.36 12.83
CA ARG A 127 -45.71 -38.78 13.62
C ARG A 127 -47.01 -38.36 12.93
N PRO A 128 -48.04 -39.21 12.92
CA PRO A 128 -49.26 -38.99 12.17
C PRO A 128 -50.35 -38.27 12.96
N GLY A 129 -51.18 -37.52 12.23
CA GLY A 129 -52.64 -37.44 12.39
C GLY A 129 -53.22 -36.60 13.54
N ARG A 130 -53.87 -35.47 13.18
CA ARG A 130 -55.35 -35.37 13.24
C ARG A 130 -55.87 -34.13 12.53
N ALA A 131 -57.01 -34.33 11.87
CA ALA A 131 -57.74 -33.40 11.03
C ALA A 131 -58.41 -32.25 11.79
N SER A 132 -58.63 -31.15 11.07
CA SER A 132 -59.80 -30.23 11.07
C SER A 132 -59.32 -28.82 10.73
N THR A 133 -59.97 -27.94 9.98
CA THR A 133 -61.20 -27.84 9.19
C THR A 133 -61.15 -26.42 8.65
N ALA A 134 -61.73 -26.17 7.46
CA ALA A 134 -62.24 -24.86 7.02
C ALA A 134 -61.20 -23.73 6.80
N THR A 135 -61.32 -22.73 5.92
CA THR A 135 -62.22 -22.32 4.84
C THR A 135 -61.55 -21.04 4.28
N SER A 136 -61.85 -20.68 3.02
CA SER A 136 -61.66 -19.34 2.42
C SER A 136 -60.26 -18.98 1.90
N THR A 137 -60.00 -19.01 0.58
CA THR A 137 -60.46 -18.11 -0.49
C THR A 137 -59.65 -16.80 -0.56
N LYS A 138 -58.90 -16.69 -1.66
CA LYS A 138 -58.48 -15.51 -2.48
C LYS A 138 -58.50 -14.13 -1.81
N GLU A 139 -57.42 -13.37 -2.03
CA GLU A 139 -57.37 -12.17 -2.90
C GLU A 139 -55.94 -11.57 -2.89
N THR A 140 -55.20 -11.54 -4.00
CA THR A 140 -55.05 -10.47 -5.01
C THR A 140 -54.64 -9.08 -4.51
N LYS A 141 -53.38 -8.72 -4.85
CA LYS A 141 -52.97 -7.50 -5.58
C LYS A 141 -53.24 -6.13 -4.91
N LYS A 142 -52.17 -5.46 -4.47
CA LYS A 142 -51.57 -4.25 -5.06
C LYS A 142 -50.56 -3.62 -4.10
#